data_AF-A0A2R7RX39-F1
#
_entry.id   AF-A0A2R7RX39-F1
#
_cell.length_a   1.000
_cell.length_b   1.000
_cell.length_c   1.000
_cell.angle_alpha   90.00
_cell.angle_beta   90.00
_cell.angle_gamma   90.00
#
_symmetry.space_group_name_H-M   'P 1'
#
loop_
_entity.id
_entity.type
_entity.pdbx_description
1 polymer ?
#
loop_
_entity_poly.entity_id
_entity_poly.type
_entity_poly.pdbx_seq_one_letter_code
_entity_poly.pdbx_strand_id
1 'polypeptide(L)'
;MPFTALSPTSPGAFLPALVLLLGLATQGAEALSLGRPQVNATLGRPLDVSIPLTLAPGERLTDSCLRAEVTAGDARVPAGLLQLRIEGEPRQQRIRLQSLARMDEPALRI
;
A
#
# COMPACT_ATOMS: atom_id res chain seq x y z
N MET A 1 56.03 -27.62 46.66
CA MET A 1 55.43 -28.06 45.38
C MET A 1 54.21 -27.18 45.13
N PRO A 2 54.23 -26.20 44.21
CA PRO A 2 53.02 -25.49 43.82
C PRO A 2 52.39 -26.12 42.58
N PHE A 3 51.08 -26.38 42.64
CA PHE A 3 50.27 -26.83 41.51
C PHE A 3 49.98 -25.64 40.59
N THR A 4 50.36 -25.76 39.30
CA THR A 4 49.97 -24.83 38.24
C THR A 4 48.59 -25.22 37.74
N ALA A 5 47.58 -24.38 37.99
CA ALA A 5 46.25 -24.55 37.42
C ALA A 5 46.15 -23.73 36.12
N LEU A 6 46.09 -24.42 34.97
CA LEU A 6 45.71 -23.83 33.69
C LEU A 6 44.20 -23.61 33.65
N SER A 7 43.76 -22.37 33.44
CA SER A 7 42.36 -22.06 33.17
C SER A 7 42.03 -22.31 31.68
N PRO A 8 40.94 -23.02 31.37
CA PRO A 8 40.50 -23.20 29.98
C PRO A 8 39.65 -22.01 29.52
N THR A 9 40.16 -21.24 28.57
CA THR A 9 39.37 -20.25 27.82
C THR A 9 38.55 -20.98 26.75
N SER A 10 37.22 -21.00 26.91
CA SER A 10 36.28 -21.58 25.95
C SER A 10 35.85 -20.54 24.89
N PRO A 11 36.16 -20.73 23.59
CA PRO A 11 35.81 -19.78 22.52
C PRO A 11 34.40 -20.07 21.94
N GLY A 12 33.40 -20.32 22.80
CA GLY A 12 32.09 -20.82 22.38
C GLY A 12 30.95 -19.80 22.32
N ALA A 13 31.13 -18.60 22.88
CA ALA A 13 30.01 -17.68 23.16
C ALA A 13 29.60 -16.77 21.98
N PHE A 14 30.33 -16.78 20.85
CA PHE A 14 30.09 -15.81 19.77
C PHE A 14 28.96 -16.20 18.79
N LEU A 15 28.60 -17.48 18.69
CA LEU A 15 27.55 -17.96 17.78
C LEU A 15 26.11 -17.52 18.15
N PRO A 16 25.65 -17.57 19.42
CA PRO A 16 24.27 -17.19 19.74
C PRO A 16 24.01 -15.68 19.58
N ALA A 17 25.03 -14.85 19.77
CA ALA A 17 24.90 -13.39 19.67
C ALA A 17 24.59 -12.94 18.22
N LEU A 18 25.19 -13.59 17.22
CA LEU A 18 24.98 -13.25 15.81
C LEU A 18 23.55 -13.59 15.34
N VAL A 19 22.99 -14.72 15.80
CA VAL A 19 21.60 -15.12 15.48
C VAL A 19 20.59 -14.14 16.10
N LEU A 20 20.87 -13.64 17.32
CA LEU A 20 20.03 -12.65 17.97
C LEU A 20 20.03 -11.30 17.21
N LEU A 21 21.17 -10.89 16.67
CA LEU A 21 21.33 -9.64 15.91
C LEU A 21 20.63 -9.66 14.53
N LEU A 22 20.54 -10.81 13.85
CA LEU A 22 19.82 -10.91 12.57
C LEU A 22 18.29 -10.84 12.72
N GLY A 23 17.74 -11.18 13.89
CA GLY A 23 16.29 -11.15 14.14
C GLY A 23 15.67 -9.75 14.29
N LEU A 24 16.50 -8.71 14.52
CA LEU A 24 16.05 -7.31 14.67
C LEU A 24 15.98 -6.55 13.34
N ALA A 25 16.38 -7.16 12.23
CA ALA A 25 16.20 -6.58 10.90
C ALA A 25 14.74 -6.75 10.42
N THR A 26 13.77 -6.30 11.23
CA THR A 26 12.38 -6.18 10.79
C THR A 26 12.31 -5.03 9.80
N GLN A 27 12.47 -5.36 8.52
CA GLN A 27 12.20 -4.45 7.42
C GLN A 27 10.76 -3.94 7.61
N GLY A 28 10.59 -2.63 7.60
CA GLY A 28 9.32 -1.98 7.94
C GLY A 28 8.15 -2.63 7.22
N ALA A 29 7.07 -2.93 7.95
CA ALA A 29 5.83 -3.32 7.33
C ALA A 29 5.28 -2.11 6.55
N GLU A 30 5.33 -2.17 5.22
CA GLU A 30 4.67 -1.20 4.34
C GLU A 30 3.15 -1.34 4.58
N ALA A 31 2.61 -0.44 5.41
CA ALA A 31 1.22 -0.46 5.82
C ALA A 31 0.42 0.47 4.91
N LEU A 32 0.07 -0.03 3.73
CA LEU A 32 -0.88 0.60 2.83
C LEU A 32 -2.31 0.21 3.24
N SER A 33 -3.20 1.17 3.44
CA SER A 33 -4.63 0.89 3.56
C SER A 33 -5.49 1.75 2.65
N LEU A 34 -6.51 1.10 2.09
CA LEU A 34 -7.56 1.73 1.29
C LEU A 34 -8.83 1.79 2.12
N GLY A 35 -9.40 2.99 2.22
CA GLY A 35 -10.69 3.22 2.85
C GLY A 35 -11.86 2.80 1.96
N ARG A 36 -13.08 3.02 2.46
CA ARG A 36 -14.30 2.77 1.70
C ARG A 36 -14.36 3.71 0.48
N PRO A 37 -14.53 3.18 -0.75
CA PRO A 37 -14.71 4.00 -1.93
C PRO A 37 -15.99 4.84 -1.84
N GLN A 38 -15.88 6.12 -2.20
CA GLN A 38 -17.01 7.00 -2.45
C GLN A 38 -17.21 7.07 -3.95
N VAL A 39 -18.23 6.36 -4.45
CA VAL A 39 -18.53 6.24 -5.88
C VAL A 39 -19.64 7.21 -6.26
N ASN A 40 -19.39 8.03 -7.28
CA ASN A 40 -20.40 8.84 -7.95
C ASN A 40 -20.49 8.40 -9.42
N ALA A 41 -21.45 7.53 -9.71
CA ALA A 41 -21.77 7.08 -11.07
C ALA A 41 -23.20 7.48 -11.38
N THR A 42 -23.36 8.56 -12.14
CA THR A 42 -24.64 9.09 -12.58
C THR A 42 -24.78 8.83 -14.07
N LEU A 43 -25.99 8.43 -14.50
CA LEU A 43 -26.30 8.22 -15.92
C LEU A 43 -25.93 9.45 -16.77
N GLY A 44 -25.21 9.21 -17.86
CA GLY A 44 -24.76 10.24 -18.80
C GLY A 44 -23.63 11.13 -18.31
N ARG A 45 -23.11 10.92 -17.09
CA ARG A 45 -21.94 11.63 -16.55
C ARG A 45 -20.72 10.70 -16.48
N PRO A 46 -19.50 11.24 -16.53
CA PRO A 46 -18.33 10.43 -16.25
C PRO A 46 -18.33 9.92 -14.81
N LEU A 47 -17.75 8.74 -14.61
CA LEU A 47 -17.50 8.15 -13.30
C LEU A 47 -16.53 9.04 -12.52
N ASP A 48 -16.82 9.30 -11.25
CA ASP A 48 -15.90 9.93 -10.30
C ASP A 48 -15.89 9.12 -9.00
N VAL A 49 -14.73 8.58 -8.64
CA VAL A 49 -14.53 7.73 -7.46
C VAL A 49 -13.40 8.30 -6.62
N SER A 50 -13.63 8.40 -5.31
CA SER A 50 -12.62 8.79 -4.34
C SER A 50 -12.41 7.66 -3.33
N ILE A 51 -11.18 7.17 -3.20
CA ILE A 51 -10.81 6.10 -2.27
C ILE A 51 -9.82 6.67 -1.26
N PRO A 52 -10.16 6.76 0.03
CA PRO A 52 -9.21 7.23 1.05
C PRO A 52 -7.96 6.34 1.07
N LEU A 53 -6.79 6.96 1.19
CA LEU A 53 -5.48 6.31 1.18
C LEU A 53 -4.76 6.64 2.49
N THR A 54 -4.28 5.62 3.19
CA THR A 54 -3.41 5.81 4.37
C THR A 54 -2.10 5.09 4.14
N LEU A 55 -0.99 5.81 4.34
CA LEU A 55 0.38 5.33 4.17
C LEU A 55 1.10 5.31 5.51
N ALA A 56 2.14 4.49 5.62
CA ALA A 56 3.02 4.53 6.77
C ALA A 56 3.85 5.84 6.79
N PRO A 57 4.32 6.29 7.97
CA PRO A 57 5.18 7.48 8.05
C PRO A 57 6.44 7.33 7.19
N GLY A 58 6.68 8.31 6.30
CA GLY A 58 7.85 8.33 5.42
C GLY A 58 7.65 7.62 4.08
N GLU A 59 6.56 6.88 3.92
CA GLU A 59 6.18 6.23 2.66
C GLU A 59 5.63 7.27 1.67
N ARG A 60 5.89 7.06 0.37
CA ARG A 60 5.39 7.92 -0.71
C ARG A 60 4.94 7.07 -1.88
N LEU A 61 3.73 7.29 -2.35
CA LEU A 61 3.24 6.76 -3.61
C LEU A 61 3.22 7.86 -4.68
N THR A 62 3.38 7.42 -5.92
CA THR A 62 3.24 8.27 -7.11
C THR A 62 2.09 7.75 -7.96
N ASP A 63 1.53 8.60 -8.82
CA ASP A 63 0.44 8.22 -9.73
C ASP A 63 0.81 7.02 -10.63
N SER A 64 2.10 6.82 -10.92
CA SER A 64 2.59 5.68 -11.72
C SER A 64 2.38 4.30 -11.06
N CYS A 65 2.22 4.28 -9.75
CA CYS A 65 1.92 3.06 -8.99
C CYS A 65 0.46 2.63 -9.15
N LEU A 66 -0.43 3.55 -9.58
CA LEU A 66 -1.85 3.31 -9.65
C LEU A 66 -2.23 2.48 -10.88
N ARG A 67 -3.16 1.56 -10.68
CA ARG A 67 -3.82 0.76 -11.71
C ARG A 67 -5.24 0.50 -11.26
N ALA A 68 -6.20 0.63 -12.17
CA ALA A 68 -7.58 0.24 -11.94
C ALA A 68 -8.17 -0.36 -13.19
N GLU A 69 -9.14 -1.24 -12.97
CA GLU A 69 -10.03 -1.73 -14.00
C GLU A 69 -11.45 -1.31 -13.61
N VAL A 70 -12.21 -0.84 -14.59
CA VAL A 70 -13.60 -0.43 -14.40
C VAL A 70 -14.44 -1.19 -15.41
N THR A 71 -15.53 -1.77 -14.93
CA THR A 71 -16.57 -2.38 -15.76
C THR A 71 -17.85 -1.58 -15.54
N ALA A 72 -18.53 -1.23 -16.62
CA ALA A 72 -19.84 -0.58 -16.62
C ALA A 72 -20.83 -1.50 -17.36
N GLY A 73 -21.84 -2.00 -16.65
CA GLY A 73 -22.63 -3.14 -17.12
C GLY A 73 -21.74 -4.34 -17.42
N ASP A 74 -21.83 -4.85 -18.64
CA ASP A 74 -21.02 -5.97 -19.14
C ASP A 74 -19.74 -5.54 -19.87
N ALA A 75 -19.51 -4.23 -20.03
CA ALA A 75 -18.40 -3.70 -20.82
C ALA A 75 -17.28 -3.14 -19.94
N ARG A 76 -16.03 -3.56 -20.24
CA ARG A 76 -14.84 -2.95 -19.63
C ARG A 76 -14.62 -1.55 -20.20
N VAL A 77 -14.43 -0.56 -19.33
CA VAL A 77 -14.00 0.79 -19.73
C VAL A 77 -12.52 0.73 -20.13
N PRO A 78 -12.14 1.18 -21.34
CA PRO A 78 -10.75 1.19 -21.78
C PRO A 78 -9.84 1.98 -20.82
N ALA A 79 -8.66 1.44 -20.50
CA ALA A 79 -7.74 2.08 -19.56
C ALA A 79 -7.30 3.49 -19.99
N GLY A 80 -7.19 3.75 -21.31
CA GLY A 80 -6.88 5.08 -21.84
C GLY A 80 -7.98 6.13 -21.60
N LEU A 81 -9.17 5.70 -21.19
CA LEU A 81 -10.27 6.57 -20.77
C LEU A 81 -10.38 6.68 -19.24
N LEU A 82 -9.47 6.08 -18.48
CA LEU A 82 -9.41 6.20 -17.02
C LEU A 82 -8.27 7.13 -16.62
N GLN A 83 -8.56 8.07 -15.74
CA GLN A 83 -7.59 8.97 -15.13
C GLN A 83 -7.51 8.64 -13.64
N LEU A 84 -6.31 8.32 -13.17
CA LEU A 84 -6.02 8.03 -11.78
C LEU A 84 -5.02 9.04 -11.24
N ARG A 85 -5.28 9.59 -10.07
CA ARG A 85 -4.37 10.52 -9.38
C ARG A 85 -4.44 10.33 -7.87
N ILE A 86 -3.33 10.58 -7.19
CA ILE A 86 -3.29 10.76 -5.75
C ILE A 86 -3.53 12.24 -5.46
N GLU A 87 -4.54 12.54 -4.66
CA GLU A 87 -4.91 13.91 -4.27
C GLU A 87 -4.94 14.05 -2.74
N GLY A 88 -4.82 15.29 -2.27
CA GLY A 88 -4.94 15.63 -0.85
C GLY A 88 -3.62 15.68 -0.08
N GLU A 89 -3.71 16.16 1.15
CA GLU A 89 -2.58 16.31 2.07
C GLU A 89 -2.12 14.95 2.62
N PRO A 90 -0.87 14.78 3.08
CA PRO A 90 -0.32 13.49 3.54
C PRO A 90 -1.16 12.72 4.58
N ARG A 91 -1.95 13.41 5.42
CA ARG A 91 -2.86 12.78 6.41
C ARG A 91 -4.28 12.52 5.90
N GLN A 92 -4.62 12.99 4.71
CA GLN A 92 -5.96 12.93 4.12
C GLN A 92 -5.88 12.60 2.61
N GLN A 93 -4.89 11.78 2.24
CA GLN A 93 -4.70 11.39 0.86
C GLN A 93 -5.86 10.54 0.38
N ARG A 94 -6.14 10.64 -0.92
CA ARG A 94 -7.14 9.83 -1.60
C ARG A 94 -6.65 9.51 -3.00
N ILE A 95 -7.03 8.35 -3.50
CA ILE A 95 -6.94 8.03 -4.91
C ILE A 95 -8.23 8.52 -5.55
N ARG A 96 -8.11 9.41 -6.53
CA ARG A 96 -9.21 9.82 -7.39
C ARG A 96 -9.14 9.07 -8.71
N LEU A 97 -10.25 8.42 -9.07
CA LEU A 97 -10.43 7.76 -10.35
C LEU A 97 -11.56 8.46 -11.10
N GLN A 98 -11.29 8.89 -12.32
CA GLN A 98 -12.27 9.50 -13.21
C GLN A 98 -12.29 8.77 -14.55
N SER A 99 -13.47 8.55 -15.11
CA SER A 99 -13.56 8.15 -16.52
C SER A 99 -13.68 9.37 -17.43
N LEU A 100 -13.31 9.20 -18.68
CA LEU A 100 -13.67 10.09 -19.79
C LEU A 100 -14.92 9.57 -20.52
N ALA A 101 -15.18 8.26 -20.43
CA ALA A 101 -16.43 7.65 -20.87
C ALA A 101 -17.59 8.10 -19.98
N ARG A 102 -18.77 8.33 -20.56
CA ARG A 102 -20.01 8.56 -19.81
C ARG A 102 -20.54 7.22 -19.31
N MET A 103 -21.16 7.22 -18.13
CA MET A 103 -21.76 6.03 -17.54
C MET A 103 -23.16 5.80 -18.11
N ASP A 104 -23.42 4.60 -18.58
CA ASP A 104 -24.72 4.17 -19.10
C ASP A 104 -25.61 3.50 -18.04
N GLU A 105 -25.05 3.23 -16.86
CA GLU A 105 -25.77 2.70 -15.69
C GLU A 105 -25.42 3.48 -14.42
N PRO A 106 -26.38 3.73 -13.52
CA PRO A 106 -26.11 4.30 -12.21
C PRO A 106 -25.54 3.25 -11.26
N ALA A 107 -24.60 3.65 -10.39
CA ALA A 107 -24.18 2.79 -9.29
C ALA A 107 -25.25 2.82 -8.19
N LEU A 108 -25.87 1.68 -7.90
CA LEU A 108 -26.78 1.53 -6.76
C LEU A 108 -25.95 1.51 -5.46
N ARG A 109 -26.32 2.34 -4.48
CA ARG A 109 -25.81 2.27 -3.10
C ARG A 109 -26.99 1.92 -2.18
N ILE A 110 -26.83 0.87 -1.36
CA ILE A 110 -27.77 0.49 -0.28
C ILE A 110 -27.21 0.92 1.07
#